data_AF-A0A0F9SJC8-F1
#
_entry.id   AF-A0A0F9SJC8-F1
#
_cell.length_a   1.000
_cell.length_b   1.000
_cell.length_c   1.000
_cell.angle_alpha   90.00
_cell.angle_beta   90.00
_cell.angle_gamma   90.00
#
_symmetry.space_group_name_H-M   'P 1'
#
loop_
_entity.id
_entity.type
_entity.pdbx_description
1 polymer ?
#
loop_
_entity_poly.entity_id
_entity_poly.type
_entity_poly.pdbx_seq_one_letter_code
_entity_poly.pdbx_strand_id
1 'polypeptide(L)'
;MLERKDLRIIFDIIKPNSRVLDLGCGDGKLLNELILNKKIKGLGIEISLQKIKSCLKSGVSVIQEDLNEGLKDFQENTFDYVILSQTLEYITNPLYIIKEMLRVGKNCIISFENLAYWKNRLTFLLRGTLKRSKINENLFYGKKIQIFT
;
A
#
# COMPACT_ATOMS: atom_id res chain seq x y z
N MET A 1 -11.36 12.18 -4.93
CA MET A 1 -10.16 12.96 -4.53
C MET A 1 -9.48 12.26 -3.36
N LEU A 2 -8.20 11.91 -3.50
CA LEU A 2 -7.42 11.22 -2.46
C LEU A 2 -7.11 12.19 -1.30
N GLU A 3 -7.68 11.94 -0.12
CA GLU A 3 -7.45 12.76 1.08
C GLU A 3 -6.11 12.46 1.76
N ARG A 4 -5.72 11.18 1.70
CA ARG A 4 -4.48 10.64 2.25
C ARG A 4 -3.28 11.03 1.37
N LYS A 5 -2.26 11.66 1.97
CA LYS A 5 -1.06 12.12 1.26
C LYS A 5 -0.23 10.99 0.66
N ASP A 6 -0.11 9.86 1.37
CA ASP A 6 0.61 8.69 0.86
C ASP A 6 -0.04 8.13 -0.41
N LEU A 7 -1.37 8.09 -0.47
CA LEU A 7 -2.09 7.69 -1.68
C LEU A 7 -1.81 8.63 -2.85
N ARG A 8 -1.62 9.95 -2.62
CA ARG A 8 -1.26 10.90 -3.68
C ARG A 8 0.14 10.64 -4.23
N ILE A 9 1.12 10.42 -3.34
CA ILE A 9 2.49 10.09 -3.74
C ILE A 9 2.50 8.80 -4.57
N ILE A 10 1.81 7.76 -4.09
CA ILE A 10 1.66 6.49 -4.83
C ILE A 10 1.00 6.76 -6.18
N PHE A 11 -0.11 7.51 -6.20
CA PHE A 11 -0.80 7.87 -7.42
C PHE A 11 0.17 8.47 -8.43
N ASP A 12 1.00 9.44 -8.04
CA ASP A 12 1.96 10.11 -8.93
C ASP A 12 3.04 9.15 -9.46
N ILE A 13 3.54 8.22 -8.63
CA ILE A 13 4.55 7.22 -9.02
C ILE A 13 4.01 6.24 -10.09
N ILE A 14 2.75 5.80 -9.96
CA ILE A 14 2.19 4.77 -10.84
C ILE A 14 2.08 5.28 -12.28
N LYS A 15 2.62 4.52 -13.24
CA LYS A 15 2.51 4.84 -14.66
C LYS A 15 1.14 4.44 -15.24
N PRO A 16 0.58 5.19 -16.20
CA PRO A 16 -0.63 4.78 -16.91
C PRO A 16 -0.53 3.41 -17.57
N ASN A 17 -1.68 2.74 -17.74
CA ASN A 17 -1.82 1.42 -18.37
C ASN A 17 -1.03 0.27 -17.70
N SER A 18 -0.57 0.47 -16.46
CA SER A 18 0.17 -0.55 -15.71
C SER A 18 -0.74 -1.61 -15.10
N ARG A 19 -0.20 -2.80 -14.82
CA ARG A 19 -0.84 -3.81 -13.95
C ARG A 19 -0.45 -3.54 -12.49
N VAL A 20 -1.43 -3.36 -11.61
CA VAL A 20 -1.22 -2.93 -10.24
C VAL A 20 -1.89 -3.89 -9.27
N LEU A 21 -1.14 -4.36 -8.27
CA LEU A 21 -1.65 -5.11 -7.12
C LEU A 21 -1.60 -4.21 -5.88
N ASP A 22 -2.72 -4.07 -5.18
CA ASP A 22 -2.81 -3.30 -3.93
C ASP A 22 -3.10 -4.23 -2.75
N LEU A 23 -2.12 -4.34 -1.83
CA LEU A 23 -2.15 -5.25 -0.68
C LEU A 23 -2.76 -4.53 0.53
N GLY A 24 -3.93 -5.00 0.96
CA GLY A 24 -4.74 -4.29 1.94
C GLY A 24 -5.40 -3.07 1.31
N CYS A 25 -6.05 -3.25 0.17
CA CYS A 25 -6.60 -2.17 -0.65
C CYS A 25 -7.72 -1.36 0.03
N GLY A 26 -8.21 -1.82 1.18
CA GLY A 26 -9.22 -1.13 1.95
C GLY A 26 -10.53 -1.00 1.16
N ASP A 27 -11.08 0.20 1.10
CA ASP A 27 -12.29 0.52 0.33
C ASP A 27 -12.04 0.71 -1.18
N GLY A 28 -10.81 0.49 -1.66
CA GLY A 28 -10.47 0.52 -3.07
C GLY A 28 -10.30 1.91 -3.66
N LYS A 29 -10.27 2.98 -2.84
CA LYS A 29 -10.14 4.37 -3.31
C LYS A 29 -8.93 4.60 -4.23
N LEU A 30 -7.76 4.07 -3.86
CA LEU A 30 -6.54 4.23 -4.65
C LEU A 30 -6.69 3.58 -6.03
N LEU A 31 -7.10 2.32 -6.06
CA LEU A 31 -7.31 1.58 -7.29
C LEU A 31 -8.36 2.24 -8.17
N ASN A 32 -9.49 2.69 -7.60
CA ASN A 32 -10.53 3.39 -8.35
C ASN A 32 -10.00 4.66 -9.03
N GLU A 33 -9.28 5.51 -8.29
CA GLU A 33 -8.70 6.74 -8.84
C GLU A 33 -7.64 6.43 -9.93
N LEU A 34 -6.82 5.40 -9.74
CA LEU A 34 -5.86 4.96 -10.74
C LEU A 34 -6.54 4.38 -12.00
N ILE A 35 -7.63 3.64 -11.85
CA ILE A 35 -8.40 3.08 -12.98
C ILE A 35 -8.98 4.23 -13.80
N LEU A 36 -9.65 5.18 -13.14
CA LEU A 36 -10.31 6.30 -13.80
C LEU A 36 -9.32 7.24 -14.51
N ASN A 37 -8.21 7.58 -13.86
CA ASN A 37 -7.30 8.62 -14.36
C ASN A 37 -6.08 8.07 -15.12
N LYS A 38 -5.67 6.83 -14.83
CA LYS A 38 -4.44 6.22 -15.38
C LYS A 38 -4.70 4.93 -16.16
N LYS A 39 -5.96 4.50 -16.30
CA LYS A 39 -6.36 3.32 -17.11
C LYS A 39 -5.57 2.06 -16.75
N ILE A 40 -5.24 1.89 -15.47
CA ILE A 40 -4.52 0.71 -14.99
C ILE A 40 -5.41 -0.54 -15.06
N LYS A 41 -4.77 -1.71 -15.00
CA LYS A 41 -5.44 -2.96 -14.62
C LYS A 41 -5.14 -3.24 -13.14
N GLY A 42 -6.09 -2.90 -12.27
CA GLY A 42 -5.94 -2.99 -10.81
C GLY A 42 -6.56 -4.24 -10.21
N LEU A 43 -5.89 -4.85 -9.24
CA LEU A 43 -6.42 -5.91 -8.37
C LEU A 43 -6.10 -5.56 -6.91
N GLY A 44 -7.09 -5.68 -6.04
CA GLY A 44 -6.93 -5.52 -4.59
C GLY A 44 -6.94 -6.85 -3.84
N ILE A 45 -6.21 -6.93 -2.73
CA ILE A 45 -6.35 -7.98 -1.71
C ILE A 45 -6.82 -7.32 -0.41
N GLU A 46 -7.89 -7.84 0.18
CA GLU A 46 -8.42 -7.32 1.45
C GLU A 46 -9.10 -8.45 2.23
N ILE A 47 -8.91 -8.49 3.55
CA ILE A 47 -9.48 -9.52 4.43
C ILE A 47 -10.91 -9.17 4.88
N SER A 48 -11.24 -7.87 4.95
CA SER A 48 -12.53 -7.37 5.43
C SER A 48 -13.62 -7.44 4.35
N LEU A 49 -14.60 -8.33 4.56
CA LEU A 49 -15.81 -8.44 3.74
C LEU A 49 -16.55 -7.11 3.54
N GLN A 50 -16.59 -6.25 4.56
CA GLN A 50 -17.27 -4.96 4.45
C GLN A 50 -16.58 -4.05 3.43
N LYS A 51 -15.24 -4.02 3.44
CA LYS A 51 -14.47 -3.18 2.53
C LYS A 51 -14.42 -3.76 1.11
N ILE A 52 -14.42 -5.09 0.98
CA ILE A 52 -14.60 -5.78 -0.31
C ILE A 52 -15.90 -5.32 -0.99
N LYS A 53 -17.02 -5.28 -0.25
CA LYS A 53 -18.29 -4.79 -0.79
C LYS A 53 -18.17 -3.35 -1.30
N SER A 54 -17.40 -2.49 -0.64
CA SER A 54 -17.14 -1.13 -1.11
C SER A 54 -16.34 -1.12 -2.42
N CYS A 55 -15.28 -1.92 -2.50
CA CYS A 55 -14.48 -2.07 -3.74
C CYS A 55 -15.35 -2.48 -4.93
N LEU A 56 -16.16 -3.53 -4.74
CA LEU A 56 -17.05 -4.05 -5.79
C LEU A 56 -18.07 -3.01 -6.25
N LYS A 57 -18.67 -2.24 -5.32
CA LYS A 57 -19.57 -1.14 -5.66
C LYS A 57 -18.89 -0.04 -6.48
N SER A 58 -17.58 0.16 -6.29
CA SER A 58 -16.78 1.12 -7.05
C SER A 58 -16.15 0.52 -8.32
N GLY A 59 -16.51 -0.71 -8.71
CA GLY A 59 -15.98 -1.36 -9.90
C GLY A 59 -14.52 -1.81 -9.79
N VAL A 60 -13.99 -1.88 -8.56
CA VAL A 60 -12.63 -2.35 -8.28
C VAL A 60 -12.63 -3.86 -8.08
N SER A 61 -11.83 -4.57 -8.88
CA SER A 61 -11.59 -5.99 -8.69
C SER A 61 -10.81 -6.24 -7.41
N VAL A 62 -11.33 -7.12 -6.56
CA VAL A 62 -10.74 -7.45 -5.26
C VAL A 62 -10.94 -8.94 -4.96
N ILE A 63 -9.97 -9.55 -4.30
CA ILE A 63 -10.05 -10.91 -3.76
C ILE A 63 -9.93 -10.90 -2.24
N GLN A 64 -10.59 -11.87 -1.60
CA GLN A 64 -10.54 -12.03 -0.15
C GLN A 64 -9.44 -13.02 0.22
N GLU A 65 -8.31 -12.52 0.70
CA GLU A 65 -7.20 -13.35 1.15
C GLU A 65 -6.51 -12.71 2.36
N ASP A 66 -5.84 -13.55 3.16
CA ASP A 66 -4.98 -13.11 4.24
C ASP A 66 -3.54 -12.95 3.75
N LEU A 67 -3.02 -11.73 3.80
CA LEU A 67 -1.65 -11.41 3.41
C LEU A 67 -0.60 -12.15 4.27
N ASN A 68 -0.96 -12.66 5.45
CA ASN A 68 -0.08 -13.50 6.26
C ASN A 68 0.18 -14.87 5.61
N GLU A 69 -0.71 -15.35 4.72
CA GLU A 69 -0.51 -16.59 3.98
C GLU A 69 0.41 -16.42 2.75
N GLY A 70 0.61 -15.16 2.32
CA GLY A 70 1.49 -14.77 1.21
C GLY A 70 0.74 -14.50 -0.09
N LEU A 71 1.43 -14.60 -1.22
CA LEU A 71 0.90 -14.29 -2.56
C LEU A 71 1.05 -15.50 -3.50
N LYS A 72 0.77 -16.70 -2.99
CA LYS A 72 1.10 -17.97 -3.64
C LYS A 72 0.37 -18.17 -4.97
N ASP A 73 -0.84 -17.64 -5.10
CA ASP A 73 -1.65 -17.74 -6.32
C ASP A 73 -1.15 -16.85 -7.47
N PHE A 74 -0.16 -15.98 -7.19
CA PHE A 74 0.43 -15.10 -8.18
C PHE A 74 1.80 -15.61 -8.65
N GLN A 75 1.98 -15.61 -9.97
CA GLN A 75 3.26 -15.92 -10.60
C GLN A 75 4.24 -14.75 -10.48
N GLU A 76 5.52 -15.03 -10.73
CA GLU A 76 6.57 -14.00 -10.70
C GLU A 76 6.34 -12.91 -11.76
N ASN A 77 6.68 -11.66 -11.43
CA ASN A 77 6.59 -10.49 -12.33
C ASN A 77 5.21 -10.29 -13.01
N THR A 78 4.14 -10.78 -12.37
CA THR A 78 2.75 -10.61 -12.81
C THR A 78 2.32 -9.14 -12.80
N PHE A 79 2.85 -8.33 -11.88
CA PHE A 79 2.45 -6.94 -11.72
C PHE A 79 3.59 -5.98 -12.03
N ASP A 80 3.26 -4.83 -12.63
CA ASP A 80 4.23 -3.77 -12.86
C ASP A 80 4.47 -2.97 -11.58
N TYR A 81 3.43 -2.84 -10.73
CA TYR A 81 3.52 -2.26 -9.38
C TYR A 81 2.79 -3.11 -8.35
N VAL A 82 3.40 -3.27 -7.18
CA VAL A 82 2.78 -3.87 -5.99
C VAL A 82 2.85 -2.86 -4.85
N ILE A 83 1.70 -2.56 -4.26
CA ILE A 83 1.54 -1.47 -3.29
C ILE A 83 1.20 -2.09 -1.93
N LEU A 84 1.81 -1.58 -0.87
CA LEU A 84 1.47 -1.91 0.52
C LEU A 84 1.41 -0.61 1.31
N SER A 85 0.21 -0.03 1.42
CA SER A 85 0.02 1.32 1.93
C SER A 85 -0.66 1.37 3.31
N GLN A 86 0.11 1.66 4.35
CA GLN A 86 -0.30 1.61 5.77
C GLN A 86 -0.86 0.24 6.18
N THR A 87 -0.39 -0.83 5.54
CA THR A 87 -0.80 -2.21 5.84
C THR A 87 0.30 -2.99 6.55
N LEU A 88 1.57 -2.60 6.39
CA LEU A 88 2.73 -3.35 6.89
C LEU A 88 2.69 -3.60 8.41
N GLU A 89 2.12 -2.68 9.18
CA GLU A 89 2.01 -2.75 10.65
C GLU A 89 1.06 -3.86 11.13
N TYR A 90 0.18 -4.34 10.26
CA TYR A 90 -0.78 -5.40 10.54
C TYR A 90 -0.30 -6.78 10.07
N ILE A 91 0.89 -6.87 9.45
CA ILE A 91 1.45 -8.11 8.94
C ILE A 91 2.35 -8.76 10.00
N THR A 92 2.11 -10.04 10.29
CA THR A 92 2.85 -10.80 11.30
C THR A 92 4.31 -11.02 10.90
N ASN A 93 4.56 -11.26 9.60
CA ASN A 93 5.90 -11.42 9.05
C ASN A 93 6.17 -10.42 7.90
N PRO A 94 6.55 -9.17 8.23
CA PRO A 94 6.83 -8.13 7.24
C PRO A 94 7.88 -8.53 6.20
N LEU A 95 8.91 -9.28 6.60
CA LEU A 95 9.98 -9.71 5.69
C LEU A 95 9.47 -10.71 4.64
N TYR A 96 8.58 -11.62 5.05
CA TYR A 96 7.97 -12.58 4.13
C TYR A 96 7.12 -11.86 3.08
N ILE A 97 6.22 -10.96 3.49
CA ILE A 97 5.38 -10.25 2.52
C ILE A 97 6.20 -9.37 1.57
N ILE A 98 7.27 -8.72 2.06
CA ILE A 98 8.16 -7.93 1.20
C ILE A 98 8.86 -8.82 0.15
N LYS A 99 9.29 -10.03 0.52
CA LYS A 99 9.85 -10.99 -0.45
C LYS A 99 8.82 -11.42 -1.48
N GLU A 100 7.58 -11.67 -1.07
CA GLU A 100 6.49 -12.02 -1.98
C GLU A 100 6.15 -10.86 -2.93
N MET A 101 6.08 -9.61 -2.43
CA MET A 101 5.92 -8.41 -3.25
C MET A 101 7.01 -8.31 -4.31
N LEU A 102 8.28 -8.51 -3.91
CA LEU A 102 9.44 -8.49 -4.80
C LEU A 102 9.39 -9.61 -5.85
N ARG A 103 8.81 -10.77 -5.52
CA ARG A 103 8.66 -11.90 -6.43
C ARG A 103 7.60 -11.61 -7.49
N VAL A 104 6.41 -11.16 -7.08
CA VAL A 104 5.26 -10.97 -8.00
C VAL A 104 5.28 -9.62 -8.73
N GLY A 105 6.01 -8.63 -8.21
CA GLY A 105 6.06 -7.27 -8.73
C GLY A 105 7.38 -6.89 -9.40
N LYS A 106 7.31 -6.02 -10.42
CA LYS A 106 8.49 -5.35 -10.99
C LYS A 106 8.93 -4.16 -10.15
N ASN A 107 7.99 -3.41 -9.58
CA ASN A 107 8.24 -2.30 -8.68
C ASN A 107 7.36 -2.47 -7.44
N CYS A 108 7.91 -2.24 -6.26
CA CYS A 108 7.18 -2.33 -5.00
C CYS A 108 7.16 -0.97 -4.32
N ILE A 109 6.01 -0.56 -3.79
CA ILE A 109 5.84 0.70 -3.07
C ILE A 109 5.29 0.39 -1.69
N ILE A 110 5.99 0.83 -0.64
CA ILE A 110 5.61 0.57 0.75
C ILE A 110 5.47 1.92 1.46
N SER A 111 4.31 2.15 2.08
CA SER A 111 4.11 3.26 3.01
C SER A 111 3.68 2.76 4.40
N PHE A 112 4.18 3.38 5.45
CA PHE A 112 3.80 3.07 6.84
C PHE A 112 3.96 4.29 7.74
N GLU A 113 3.22 4.36 8.85
CA GLU A 113 3.37 5.48 9.78
C GLU A 113 4.65 5.29 10.63
N ASN A 114 5.65 6.18 10.52
CA ASN A 114 6.82 6.11 11.40
C ASN A 114 6.53 6.67 12.81
N LEU A 115 5.79 5.90 13.60
CA LEU A 115 5.45 6.25 14.99
C LEU A 115 6.70 6.40 15.88
N ALA A 116 7.78 5.66 15.57
CA ALA A 116 9.03 5.68 16.31
C ALA A 116 9.91 6.91 16.03
N TYR A 117 9.47 7.84 15.18
CA TYR A 117 10.20 9.08 14.88
C TYR A 117 10.50 9.87 16.16
N TRP A 118 11.76 10.29 16.33
CA TRP A 118 12.25 10.85 17.60
C TRP A 118 11.46 12.07 18.09
N LYS A 119 10.89 12.88 17.19
CA LYS A 119 10.02 14.00 17.56
C LYS A 119 8.71 13.53 18.21
N ASN A 120 8.17 12.39 17.77
CA ASN A 120 7.00 11.77 18.39
C ASN A 120 7.37 11.26 19.79
N ARG A 121 8.53 10.63 19.96
CA ARG A 121 9.04 10.20 21.27
C ARG A 121 9.23 11.38 22.22
N LEU A 122 9.80 12.49 21.75
CA LEU A 122 9.96 13.71 22.53
C LEU A 122 8.62 14.34 22.90
N THR A 123 7.67 14.40 21.97
CA THR A 123 6.32 14.93 22.22
C THR A 123 5.59 14.07 23.26
N PHE A 124 5.69 12.75 23.15
CA PHE A 124 5.12 11.82 24.11
C PHE A 124 5.73 12.01 25.51
N LEU A 125 7.06 12.10 25.60
CA LEU A 125 7.76 12.35 26.86
C LEU A 125 7.34 13.67 27.51
N LEU A 126 7.18 14.75 26.74
CA LEU A 126 6.88 16.09 27.26
C LEU A 126 5.39 16.37 27.47
N ARG A 127 4.50 15.72 26.71
CA ARG A 127 3.07 16.08 26.67
C ARG A 127 2.13 14.90 26.90
N GLY A 128 2.65 13.69 27.09
CA GLY A 128 1.85 12.46 27.25
C GLY A 128 0.99 12.10 26.03
N THR A 129 1.21 12.75 24.88
CA THR A 129 0.38 12.59 23.68
C THR A 129 1.23 12.19 22.48
N LEU A 130 0.75 11.21 21.72
CA LEU A 130 1.28 10.87 20.41
C LEU A 130 0.58 11.73 19.35
N LYS A 131 1.36 12.46 18.55
CA LYS A 131 0.85 13.08 17.32
C LYS A 131 1.22 12.18 16.16
N ARG A 132 0.33 12.04 15.18
CA ARG A 132 0.68 11.45 13.89
C ARG A 132 1.84 12.25 13.29
N SER A 133 2.93 11.57 12.98
CA SER A 133 4.05 12.17 12.28
C SER A 133 3.58 12.70 10.94
N LYS A 134 4.11 13.86 10.52
CA LYS A 134 4.00 14.27 9.13
C LYS A 134 4.73 13.21 8.31
N ILE A 135 4.09 12.73 7.23
CA ILE A 135 4.77 11.92 6.22
C ILE A 135 6.02 12.70 5.80
N ASN A 136 7.19 12.14 6.09
CA ASN A 136 8.46 12.64 5.61
C ASN A 136 8.66 12.07 4.22
N GLU A 137 8.81 12.96 3.24
CA GLU A 137 9.15 12.63 1.85
C GLU A 137 10.55 12.03 1.68
N ASN A 138 11.19 11.56 2.76
CA ASN A 138 12.44 10.83 2.70
C ASN A 138 12.18 9.45 2.07
N LEU A 139 12.03 9.46 0.74
CA LEU A 139 11.88 8.27 -0.07
C LEU A 139 13.21 7.54 -0.08
N PHE A 140 13.21 6.31 0.42
CA PHE A 140 14.27 5.38 0.11
C PHE A 140 14.01 4.85 -1.30
N TYR A 141 14.84 5.28 -2.26
CA TYR A 141 14.81 4.78 -3.63
C TYR A 141 15.73 3.57 -3.78
N GLY A 142 15.17 2.37 -3.72
CA GLY A 142 15.80 1.18 -4.26
C GLY A 142 15.45 1.02 -5.75
N LYS A 143 16.28 0.30 -6.53
CA LYS A 143 15.99 -0.02 -7.93
C LYS A 143 14.62 -0.69 -8.14
N LYS A 144 14.15 -1.45 -7.15
CA LYS A 144 12.91 -2.25 -7.20
C LYS A 144 11.89 -1.90 -6.11
N ILE A 145 12.31 -1.27 -5.01
CA ILE A 145 11.46 -0.93 -3.86
C ILE A 145 11.57 0.55 -3.57
N GLN A 146 10.43 1.21 -3.42
CA GLN A 146 10.30 2.56 -2.91
C GLN A 146 9.61 2.51 -1.55
N ILE A 147 10.24 3.08 -0.52
CA ILE A 147 9.72 3.11 0.85
C ILE A 147 9.62 4.55 1.33
N PHE A 148 8.50 4.91 1.95
CA PHE A 148 8.34 6.21 2.58
C PHE A 148 7.42 6.13 3.81
N THR A 149 7.51 7.13 4.69
CA THR A 149 6.85 7.11 6.00
C THR A 149 6.15 8.41 6.34
#